data_AF-A0A1Q7ZW61-F1
#
_entry.id   AF-A0A1Q7ZW61-F1
#
_cell.length_a   1.000
_cell.length_b   1.000
_cell.length_c   1.000
_cell.angle_alpha   90.00
_cell.angle_beta   90.00
_cell.angle_gamma   90.00
#
_symmetry.space_group_name_H-M   'P 1'
#
loop_
_entity.id
_entity.type
_entity.pdbx_description
1 polymer ?
#
loop_
_entity_poly.entity_id
_entity_poly.type
_entity_poly.pdbx_seq_one_letter_code
_entity_poly.pdbx_strand_id
1 'polypeptide(L)' 'MRSDQLRRFLNSDVVGQLNNGLFFEGYVADEAGRVSVFDRDSRAHQISATQVKWLAKAVRYC' A
#
# COMPACT_ATOMS: atom_id res chain seq x y z
N MET A 1 0.68 6.83 7.65
CA MET A 1 1.47 5.72 8.23
C MET A 1 2.97 6.04 8.21
N ARG A 2 3.77 5.55 9.18
CA ARG A 2 5.26 5.71 9.17
C ARG A 2 5.92 4.67 8.26
N SER A 3 7.07 5.00 7.65
CA SER A 3 7.79 4.12 6.72
C SER A 3 8.14 2.75 7.31
N ASP A 4 8.48 2.67 8.60
CA ASP A 4 8.81 1.39 9.26
C ASP A 4 7.61 0.44 9.35
N GLN A 5 6.40 0.99 9.49
CA GLN A 5 5.18 0.17 9.48
C GLN A 5 4.86 -0.32 8.06
N LEU A 6 5.14 0.49 7.04
CA LEU A 6 4.94 0.12 5.66
C LEU A 6 5.92 -0.99 5.22
N ARG A 7 7.16 -0.97 5.71
CA ARG A 7 8.18 -2.03 5.47
C ARG A 7 7.69 -3.43 5.85
N ARG A 8 6.77 -3.57 6.81
CA ARG A 8 6.19 -4.87 7.21
C ARG A 8 5.36 -5.53 6.11
N PHE A 9 4.94 -4.76 5.11
CA PHE A 9 4.15 -5.21 3.98
C PHE A 9 4.96 -5.30 2.70
N LEU A 10 6.29 -5.11 2.75
CA LEU A 10 7.15 -5.13 1.58
C LEU A 10 6.94 -6.42 0.77
N ASN A 11 6.85 -6.27 -0.55
CA ASN A 11 6.60 -7.34 -1.50
C ASN A 11 5.31 -8.13 -1.26
N SER A 12 4.27 -7.47 -0.75
CA SER A 12 2.95 -8.06 -0.53
C SER A 12 1.84 -7.25 -1.21
N ASP A 13 0.83 -7.98 -1.71
CA ASP A 13 -0.47 -7.40 -2.03
C ASP A 13 -1.16 -6.95 -0.74
N VAL A 14 -1.80 -5.79 -0.78
CA VAL A 14 -2.41 -5.14 0.37
C VAL A 14 -3.77 -4.56 0.03
N VAL A 15 -4.61 -4.45 1.05
CA VAL A 15 -5.82 -3.64 1.04
C VAL A 15 -5.68 -2.54 2.09
N GLY A 16 -6.22 -1.38 1.83
CA GLY A 16 -6.11 -0.25 2.75
C GLY A 16 -7.24 0.74 2.62
N GLN A 17 -7.20 1.72 3.51
CA GLN A 17 -8.09 2.87 3.48
C GLN A 17 -7.27 4.17 3.52
N LEU A 18 -7.67 5.12 2.68
CA LEU A 18 -7.14 6.47 2.67
C LEU A 18 -7.77 7.33 3.79
N ASN A 19 -7.12 8.44 4.12
CA ASN A 19 -7.61 9.38 5.14
C ASN A 19 -8.97 10.02 4.76
N ASN A 20 -9.30 10.05 3.46
CA ASN A 20 -10.60 10.52 2.96
C ASN A 20 -11.71 9.45 3.03
N GLY A 21 -11.42 8.25 3.53
CA GLY A 21 -12.39 7.16 3.68
C GLY A 21 -12.48 6.19 2.51
N LEU A 22 -11.85 6.47 1.37
CA LEU A 22 -11.83 5.58 0.22
C LEU A 22 -10.95 4.35 0.48
N PHE A 23 -11.36 3.21 -0.05
CA PHE A 23 -10.62 1.95 0.00
C PHE A 23 -9.84 1.74 -1.29
N PHE A 24 -8.72 1.03 -1.19
CA PHE A 24 -7.92 0.65 -2.36
C PHE A 24 -7.32 -0.74 -2.18
N GLU A 25 -7.05 -1.39 -3.31
CA GLU A 25 -6.13 -2.53 -3.39
C GLU A 25 -4.81 -2.06 -3.97
N GLY A 26 -3.71 -2.61 -3.47
CA GLY A 26 -2.40 -2.22 -3.94
C GLY A 26 -1.32 -3.26 -3.68
N TYR A 27 -0.11 -2.87 -4.01
CA TYR A 27 1.10 -3.65 -3.77
C TYR A 27 2.16 -2.74 -3.15
N VAL A 28 2.90 -3.26 -2.16
CA VAL A 28 3.99 -2.50 -1.54
C VAL A 28 5.32 -2.93 -2.13
N ALA A 29 6.04 -1.99 -2.74
CA ALA A 29 7.35 -2.22 -3.35
C ALA A 29 8.38 -1.23 -2.81
N ASP A 30 9.65 -1.61 -2.88
CA ASP A 30 10.77 -0.67 -2.74
C ASP A 30 11.12 -0.15 -4.14
N GLU A 31 11.01 1.17 -4.32
CA GLU A 31 11.45 1.85 -5.54
C GLU A 31 12.55 2.85 -5.17
N ALA A 32 13.74 2.66 -5.75
CA ALA A 32 14.92 3.50 -5.51
C ALA A 32 15.30 3.69 -4.01
N GLY A 33 15.10 2.67 -3.19
CA GLY A 33 15.40 2.70 -1.75
C GLY A 33 14.26 3.28 -0.90
N ARG A 34 13.09 3.55 -1.49
CA ARG A 34 11.90 4.06 -0.80
C ARG A 34 10.73 3.10 -0.95
N VAL A 35 10.28 2.58 0.19
CA VAL A 35 9.08 1.74 0.26
C VAL A 35 7.83 2.59 0.00
N SER A 36 7.05 2.15 -0.97
CA SER A 36 5.87 2.86 -1.47
C SER A 36 4.71 1.89 -1.72
N VAL A 37 3.48 2.41 -1.60
CA VAL A 37 2.27 1.68 -1.97
C VAL A 37 1.92 2.06 -3.40
N PHE A 38 1.63 1.07 -4.23
CA PHE A 38 1.19 1.26 -5.61
C PHE A 38 -0.24 0.77 -5.73
N ASP A 39 -1.07 1.55 -6.41
CA ASP A 39 -2.41 1.13 -6.76
C ASP A 39 -2.35 -0.08 -7.70
N ARG A 40 -3.25 -1.04 -7.50
CA ARG A 40 -3.26 -2.28 -8.27
C ARG A 40 -3.76 -2.08 -9.70
N ASP A 41 -4.77 -1.24 -9.89
CA ASP A 41 -5.40 -0.98 -11.18
C ASP A 41 -4.55 -0.05 -12.03
N SER A 42 -3.79 0.82 -11.38
CA SER A 42 -2.80 1.67 -12.02
C SER A 42 -1.45 1.53 -11.32
N ARG A 43 -0.64 0.55 -11.75
CA ARG A 43 0.72 0.33 -11.22
C ARG A 43 1.65 1.54 -11.33
N ALA A 44 1.28 2.55 -12.12
CA ALA A 44 1.99 3.83 -12.22
C ALA A 44 1.54 4.85 -11.15
N HIS A 45 0.44 4.59 -10.45
CA HIS A 45 -0.10 5.47 -9.42
C HIS A 45 0.43 5.07 -8.05
N GLN A 46 1.42 5.84 -7.59
CA GLN A 46 1.96 5.71 -6.24
C GLN A 46 1.01 6.38 -5.23
N ILE A 47 0.57 5.61 -4.24
CA ILE A 47 -0.21 6.09 -3.11
C ILE A 47 0.75 6.53 -2.01
N SER A 48 0.67 7.80 -1.61
CA SER A 48 1.51 8.32 -0.53
C SER A 48 1.16 7.64 0.80
N ALA A 49 2.18 7.13 1.50
CA ALA A 49 2.02 6.50 2.80
C ALA A 49 1.41 7.45 3.88
N THR A 50 1.51 8.77 3.68
CA THR A 50 0.89 9.76 4.58
C THR A 50 -0.62 9.85 4.40
N GLN A 51 -1.13 9.49 3.22
CA GLN A 51 -2.56 9.46 2.90
C GLN A 51 -3.22 8.15 3.35
N VAL A 52 -2.44 7.12 3.66
CA VAL A 52 -2.94 5.83 4.13
C VAL A 52 -3.21 5.88 5.64
N LYS A 53 -4.48 5.64 5.99
CA LYS A 53 -4.99 5.55 7.35
C LYS A 53 -4.62 4.22 8.00
N TRP A 54 -4.88 3.12 7.30
CA TRP A 54 -4.49 1.76 7.71
C TRP A 54 -4.27 0.87 6.49
N LEU A 55 -3.53 -0.22 6.70
CA LEU A 55 -3.16 -1.20 5.68
C LEU A 55 -3.21 -2.62 6.25
N ALA A 56 -3.62 -3.59 5.45
CA ALA A 56 -3.61 -5.01 5.78
C ALA A 56 -3.13 -5.84 4.57
N LYS A 57 -2.55 -7.01 4.84
CA LYS A 57 -2.16 -7.94 3.77
C LYS A 57 -3.41 -8.47 3.08
N ALA A 58 -3.45 -8.40 1.75
CA ALA A 58 -4.54 -8.98 0.99
C ALA A 58 -4.45 -10.51 1.06
N VAL A 59 -5.55 -11.17 1.41
CA VAL A 59 -5.70 -12.62 1.36
C VAL A 59 -6.76 -12.93 0.32
N ARG A 60 -6.38 -13.63 -0.75
CA ARG A 60 -7.32 -14.14 -1.75
C ARG A 60 -7.54 -15.61 -1.48
N TYR A 61 -8.80 -16.00 -1.34
CA TYR A 61 -9.18 -17.40 -1.32
C TYR A 61 -9.35 -17.85 -2.78
N CYS A 62 -8.59 -18.87 -3.18
CA CYS A 62 -8.66 -19.50 -4.50
C CYS A 62 -9.81 -20.51 -4.53
#